data_AF-A0A2A2WG49-F1
#
_entry.id   AF-A0A2A2WG49-F1
#
_cell.length_a   1.000
_cell.length_b   1.000
_cell.length_c   1.000
_cell.angle_alpha   90.00
_cell.angle_beta   90.00
_cell.angle_gamma   90.00
#
_symmetry.space_group_name_H-M   'P 1'
#
loop_
_entity.id
_entity.type
_entity.pdbx_description
1 polymer ?
#
loop_
_entity_poly.entity_id
_entity_poly.type
_entity_poly.pdbx_seq_one_letter_code
_entity_poly.pdbx_strand_id
1 'polypeptide(L)'
;MNAIRGLICPRKLLLRDRFQTLSGEERCSATIAADLWLLHDPGRSRDQDGDKVKGSVHGASVGVHASDAANAWRNIAAVSNQRNTMASLIVGAYHTAGQSPHVRLERWPLKQDAMEAIDDPLELLKITEDAVRGRDQALAAAATQRYGERGGSPRPMFDVLLSFATSQDGALHAEKYYRTVTEEFAKTRPSMRWRHLVGLARVSASEYGTPAPGYREACDLMNVDA
;
A
#
# COMPACT_ATOMS: atom_id res chain seq x y z
N MET A 1 -36.51 -56.90 -18.28
CA MET A 1 -36.84 -55.66 -19.03
C MET A 1 -36.50 -54.46 -18.15
N ASN A 2 -35.74 -53.51 -18.71
CA ASN A 2 -35.33 -52.17 -18.24
C ASN A 2 -36.37 -51.46 -17.32
N ALA A 3 -36.09 -50.49 -16.44
CA ALA A 3 -35.11 -49.40 -16.49
C ALA A 3 -35.09 -48.57 -15.17
N ILE A 4 -33.93 -47.97 -14.87
CA ILE A 4 -33.70 -46.60 -14.35
C ILE A 4 -34.31 -46.18 -12.99
N ARG A 5 -33.47 -46.20 -11.94
CA ARG A 5 -33.35 -45.17 -10.87
C ARG A 5 -31.85 -45.13 -10.52
N GLY A 6 -31.06 -44.10 -10.83
CA GLY A 6 -31.26 -42.69 -10.54
C GLY A 6 -30.22 -42.28 -9.50
N LEU A 7 -28.97 -42.05 -9.96
CA LEU A 7 -27.85 -41.57 -9.14
C LEU A 7 -28.23 -40.24 -8.46
N ILE A 8 -28.33 -40.24 -7.13
CA ILE A 8 -28.25 -39.01 -6.33
C ILE A 8 -26.79 -38.90 -5.86
N CYS A 9 -26.01 -38.10 -6.59
CA CYS A 9 -24.64 -37.75 -6.23
C CYS A 9 -24.65 -36.77 -5.02
N PRO A 10 -23.98 -37.09 -3.90
CA PRO A 10 -23.90 -36.19 -2.75
C PRO A 10 -22.81 -35.14 -3.00
N ARG A 11 -23.02 -34.23 -3.96
CA ARG A 11 -22.05 -33.16 -4.29
C ARG A 11 -22.47 -31.75 -3.89
N LYS A 12 -23.65 -31.56 -3.32
CA LYS A 12 -24.17 -30.21 -3.00
C LYS A 12 -23.84 -29.69 -1.60
N LEU A 13 -23.32 -30.52 -0.69
CA LEU A 13 -22.99 -30.06 0.68
C LEU A 13 -21.50 -29.71 0.90
N LEU A 14 -20.60 -30.08 -0.02
CA LEU A 14 -19.14 -29.93 0.14
C LEU A 14 -18.54 -28.65 -0.50
N LEU A 15 -19.38 -27.78 -1.07
CA LEU A 15 -18.96 -26.53 -1.72
C LEU A 15 -19.20 -25.28 -0.87
N ARG A 16 -20.03 -25.37 0.19
CA ARG A 16 -20.25 -24.23 1.11
C ARG A 16 -19.07 -24.03 2.07
N ASP A 17 -18.43 -25.11 2.53
CA ASP A 17 -17.34 -25.00 3.49
C ASP A 17 -15.98 -24.68 2.85
N ARG A 18 -15.77 -25.00 1.56
CA ARG A 18 -14.50 -24.72 0.88
C ARG A 18 -14.25 -23.26 0.53
N PHE A 19 -15.27 -22.41 0.55
CA PHE A 19 -15.09 -20.96 0.37
C PHE A 19 -14.83 -20.22 1.69
N GLN A 20 -15.06 -20.85 2.84
CA GLN A 20 -14.75 -20.27 4.15
C GLN A 20 -13.29 -20.48 4.57
N THR A 21 -12.56 -21.37 3.89
CA THR A 21 -11.16 -21.69 4.21
C THR A 21 -10.22 -21.57 3.02
N LEU A 22 -10.32 -20.49 2.24
CA LEU A 22 -9.06 -19.98 1.65
C LEU A 22 -8.17 -19.68 2.86
N SER A 23 -6.98 -20.29 2.95
CA SER A 23 -6.05 -19.97 4.03
C SER A 23 -5.74 -18.46 3.96
N GLY A 24 -5.22 -17.87 5.04
CA GLY A 24 -4.76 -16.47 4.98
C GLY A 24 -3.77 -16.20 3.82
N GLU A 25 -3.16 -17.24 3.26
CA GLU A 25 -2.14 -17.18 2.20
C GLU A 25 -2.70 -16.78 0.83
N GLU A 26 -3.91 -17.21 0.47
CA GLU A 26 -4.48 -16.93 -0.88
C GLU A 26 -5.19 -15.57 -0.97
N ARG A 27 -5.45 -14.92 0.18
CA ARG A 27 -6.24 -13.68 0.25
C ARG A 27 -5.45 -12.39 -0.02
N CYS A 28 -4.11 -12.42 0.02
CA CYS A 28 -3.28 -11.20 -0.10
C CYS A 28 -2.57 -11.05 -1.44
N SER A 29 -2.79 -11.94 -2.41
CA SER A 29 -2.07 -11.96 -3.69
C SER A 29 -2.22 -10.65 -4.47
N ALA A 30 -3.44 -10.12 -4.54
CA ALA A 30 -3.74 -8.86 -5.22
C ALA A 30 -3.09 -7.67 -4.52
N THR A 31 -3.12 -7.62 -3.18
CA THR A 31 -2.46 -6.56 -2.42
C THR A 31 -0.95 -6.57 -2.63
N ILE A 32 -0.31 -7.74 -2.53
CA ILE A 32 1.15 -7.85 -2.72
C ILE A 32 1.52 -7.45 -4.17
N ALA A 33 0.70 -7.81 -5.15
CA ALA A 33 0.90 -7.39 -6.54
C ALA A 33 0.76 -5.86 -6.70
N ALA A 34 -0.23 -5.26 -6.04
CA ALA A 34 -0.45 -3.81 -6.07
C ALA A 34 0.71 -3.02 -5.43
N ASP A 35 1.23 -3.49 -4.30
CA ASP A 35 2.41 -2.93 -3.65
C ASP A 35 3.67 -3.08 -4.53
N LEU A 36 3.83 -4.22 -5.21
CA LEU A 36 4.90 -4.38 -6.20
C LEU A 36 4.77 -3.37 -7.35
N TRP A 37 3.56 -3.05 -7.80
CA TRP A 37 3.37 -1.99 -8.79
C TRP A 37 3.88 -0.65 -8.30
N LEU A 38 3.67 -0.30 -7.03
CA LEU A 38 4.26 0.91 -6.48
C LEU A 38 5.79 0.84 -6.45
N LEU A 39 6.39 -0.30 -6.09
CA LEU A 39 7.84 -0.46 -6.08
C LEU A 39 8.47 -0.50 -7.48
N HIS A 40 7.68 -0.63 -8.53
CA HIS A 40 8.08 -0.62 -9.94
C HIS A 40 7.58 0.62 -10.70
N ASP A 41 6.81 1.49 -10.04
CA ASP A 41 6.27 2.71 -10.62
C ASP A 41 7.43 3.68 -10.93
N PRO A 42 7.64 4.09 -12.19
CA PRO A 42 8.68 5.06 -12.54
C PRO A 42 8.37 6.49 -12.07
N GLY A 43 7.16 6.73 -11.56
CA GLY A 43 6.61 8.05 -11.31
C GLY A 43 6.08 8.71 -12.58
N ARG A 44 5.48 9.88 -12.41
CA ARG A 44 4.92 10.67 -13.54
C ARG A 44 5.98 10.92 -14.62
N SER A 45 5.59 10.73 -15.88
CA SER A 45 6.48 10.94 -17.04
C SER A 45 6.71 12.42 -17.38
N ARG A 46 5.79 13.30 -16.97
CA ARG A 46 5.80 14.74 -17.21
C ARG A 46 5.24 15.49 -16.02
N ASP A 47 5.66 16.74 -15.88
CA ASP A 47 5.05 17.69 -14.95
C ASP A 47 3.59 17.95 -15.36
N GLN A 48 2.75 18.18 -14.36
CA GLN A 48 1.38 18.67 -14.46
C GLN A 48 1.17 19.70 -13.36
N ASP A 49 -0.02 20.31 -13.33
CA ASP A 49 -0.32 21.37 -12.38
C ASP A 49 -0.14 20.95 -10.92
N GLY A 50 0.38 21.88 -10.10
CA GLY A 50 0.54 21.74 -8.67
C GLY A 50 1.71 20.85 -8.26
N ASP A 51 1.43 19.83 -7.47
CA ASP A 51 2.37 18.89 -6.85
C ASP A 51 2.75 17.71 -7.76
N LYS A 52 2.10 17.61 -8.92
CA LYS A 52 2.24 16.53 -9.91
C LYS A 52 3.49 16.68 -10.78
N VAL A 53 4.64 16.79 -10.14
CA VAL A 53 5.95 16.89 -10.80
C VAL A 53 6.41 15.55 -11.38
N LYS A 54 7.26 15.60 -12.40
CA LYS A 54 7.89 14.43 -13.01
C LYS A 54 8.61 13.59 -11.95
N GLY A 55 8.40 12.28 -12.00
CA GLY A 55 8.96 11.32 -11.04
C GLY A 55 8.18 11.19 -9.72
N SER A 56 7.11 11.96 -9.51
CA SER A 56 6.25 11.80 -8.33
C SER A 56 5.45 10.49 -8.40
N VAL A 57 5.24 9.84 -7.25
CA VAL A 57 4.41 8.62 -7.09
C VAL A 57 3.27 8.75 -6.09
N HIS A 58 2.95 9.96 -5.64
CA HIS A 58 1.76 10.23 -4.82
C HIS A 58 0.52 10.57 -5.66
N GLY A 59 -0.62 10.68 -4.99
CA GLY A 59 -1.91 10.97 -5.61
C GLY A 59 -2.30 9.94 -6.66
N ALA A 60 -2.57 10.40 -7.89
CA ALA A 60 -2.99 9.56 -9.02
C ALA A 60 -1.85 8.77 -9.69
N SER A 61 -0.97 8.17 -8.90
CA SER A 61 0.04 7.22 -9.39
C SER A 61 -0.56 5.83 -9.55
N VAL A 62 0.09 5.04 -10.39
CA VAL A 62 -0.35 3.70 -10.77
C VAL A 62 -0.26 2.77 -9.56
N GLY A 63 0.85 2.80 -8.83
CA GLY A 63 1.06 1.97 -7.65
C GLY A 63 0.10 2.27 -6.49
N VAL A 64 -0.13 3.54 -6.18
CA VAL A 64 -1.06 3.96 -5.11
C VAL A 64 -2.49 3.57 -5.48
N HIS A 65 -2.91 3.85 -6.72
CA HIS A 65 -4.26 3.48 -7.19
C HIS A 65 -4.50 1.98 -7.19
N ALA A 66 -3.52 1.17 -7.61
CA ALA A 66 -3.62 -0.28 -7.50
C ALA A 66 -3.85 -0.72 -6.06
N SER A 67 -3.06 -0.16 -5.13
CA SER A 67 -3.07 -0.55 -3.72
C SER A 67 -4.38 -0.18 -3.04
N ASP A 68 -4.83 1.06 -3.24
CA ASP A 68 -6.10 1.54 -2.68
C ASP A 68 -7.30 0.78 -3.26
N ALA A 69 -7.28 0.49 -4.58
CA ALA A 69 -8.33 -0.31 -5.20
C ALA A 69 -8.35 -1.72 -4.62
N ALA A 70 -7.19 -2.39 -4.52
CA ALA A 70 -7.08 -3.72 -3.94
C ALA A 70 -7.62 -3.75 -2.50
N ASN A 71 -7.22 -2.78 -1.66
CA ASN A 71 -7.70 -2.65 -0.29
C ASN A 71 -9.22 -2.43 -0.23
N ALA A 72 -9.75 -1.48 -1.00
CA ALA A 72 -11.16 -1.14 -1.00
C ALA A 72 -12.02 -2.35 -1.43
N TRP A 73 -11.68 -3.00 -2.55
CA TRP A 73 -12.42 -4.17 -3.04
C TRP A 73 -12.33 -5.36 -2.09
N ARG A 74 -11.19 -5.56 -1.42
CA ARG A 74 -11.04 -6.60 -0.39
C ARG A 74 -11.94 -6.33 0.82
N ASN A 75 -12.03 -5.08 1.28
CA ASN A 75 -12.89 -4.73 2.41
C ASN A 75 -14.38 -4.81 2.05
N ILE A 76 -14.78 -4.40 0.84
CA ILE A 76 -16.15 -4.61 0.34
C ILE A 76 -16.46 -6.11 0.30
N ALA A 77 -15.56 -6.93 -0.25
CA ALA A 77 -15.75 -8.37 -0.33
C ALA A 77 -15.95 -9.01 1.07
N ALA A 78 -15.25 -8.52 2.09
CA ALA A 78 -15.28 -9.09 3.44
C ALA A 78 -16.63 -8.91 4.17
N VAL A 79 -17.41 -7.90 3.81
CA VAL A 79 -18.68 -7.56 4.49
C VAL A 79 -19.92 -7.80 3.62
N SER A 80 -19.74 -8.46 2.47
CA SER A 80 -20.80 -8.59 1.46
C SER A 80 -21.33 -10.01 1.31
N ASN A 81 -22.40 -10.15 0.53
CA ASN A 81 -22.93 -11.47 0.19
C ASN A 81 -22.03 -12.18 -0.84
N GLN A 82 -22.27 -13.47 -1.08
CA GLN A 82 -21.44 -14.29 -1.98
C GLN A 82 -21.33 -13.71 -3.41
N ARG A 83 -22.44 -13.24 -3.99
CA ARG A 83 -22.46 -12.67 -5.35
C ARG A 83 -21.55 -11.44 -5.43
N ASN A 84 -21.67 -10.55 -4.46
CA ASN A 84 -20.90 -9.31 -4.41
C ASN A 84 -19.44 -9.58 -4.04
N THR A 85 -19.17 -10.56 -3.17
CA THR A 85 -17.80 -11.01 -2.86
C THR A 85 -17.06 -11.39 -4.15
N MET A 86 -17.66 -12.24 -4.98
CA MET A 86 -17.07 -12.66 -6.24
C MET A 86 -16.85 -11.47 -7.19
N ALA A 87 -17.85 -10.59 -7.33
CA ALA A 87 -17.74 -9.39 -8.16
C ALA A 87 -16.61 -8.47 -7.67
N SER A 88 -16.52 -8.21 -6.36
CA SER A 88 -15.47 -7.38 -5.76
C SER A 88 -14.08 -7.95 -6.00
N LEU A 89 -13.89 -9.27 -5.85
CA LEU A 89 -12.59 -9.91 -6.12
C LEU A 89 -12.17 -9.79 -7.59
N ILE A 90 -13.11 -9.97 -8.54
CA ILE A 90 -12.85 -9.82 -9.98
C ILE A 90 -12.49 -8.37 -10.31
N VAL A 91 -13.25 -7.40 -9.80
CA VAL A 91 -13.01 -5.98 -10.06
C VAL A 91 -11.72 -5.50 -9.40
N GLY A 92 -11.42 -5.95 -8.18
CA GLY A 92 -10.15 -5.68 -7.52
C GLY A 92 -8.95 -6.22 -8.29
N ALA A 93 -9.05 -7.45 -8.79
CA ALA A 93 -8.02 -8.04 -9.65
C ALA A 93 -7.86 -7.26 -10.97
N TYR A 94 -8.97 -6.85 -11.61
CA TYR A 94 -8.94 -6.04 -12.84
C TYR A 94 -8.23 -4.70 -12.64
N HIS A 95 -8.58 -3.94 -11.60
CA HIS A 95 -7.93 -2.65 -11.33
C HIS A 95 -6.44 -2.79 -11.03
N THR A 96 -6.06 -3.86 -10.31
CA THR A 96 -4.66 -4.16 -10.00
C THR A 96 -3.89 -4.58 -11.25
N ALA A 97 -4.42 -5.50 -12.06
CA ALA A 97 -3.75 -5.99 -13.26
C ALA A 97 -3.66 -4.93 -14.37
N GLY A 98 -4.68 -4.08 -14.49
CA GLY A 98 -4.74 -2.99 -15.47
C GLY A 98 -3.65 -1.92 -15.29
N GLN A 99 -2.99 -1.90 -14.14
CA GLN A 99 -1.84 -1.04 -13.87
C GLN A 99 -0.54 -1.53 -14.50
N SER A 100 -0.43 -2.83 -14.81
CA SER A 100 0.82 -3.45 -15.27
C SER A 100 1.48 -2.82 -16.51
N PRO A 101 0.77 -2.24 -17.50
CA PRO A 101 1.41 -1.58 -18.65
C PRO A 101 2.16 -0.28 -18.31
N HIS A 102 1.97 0.26 -17.10
CA HIS A 102 2.51 1.56 -16.69
C HIS A 102 3.67 1.45 -15.69
N VAL A 103 4.07 0.23 -15.32
CA VAL A 103 5.18 -0.03 -14.41
C VAL A 103 6.38 -0.61 -15.15
N ARG A 104 7.57 -0.51 -14.56
CA ARG A 104 8.78 -1.09 -15.13
C ARG A 104 8.92 -2.57 -14.76
N LEU A 105 9.66 -3.31 -15.58
CA LEU A 105 10.06 -4.67 -15.23
C LEU A 105 11.04 -4.68 -14.06
N GLU A 106 12.04 -3.80 -14.06
CA GLU A 106 12.92 -3.65 -12.91
C GLU A 106 12.26 -2.86 -11.78
N ARG A 107 12.61 -3.24 -10.55
CA ARG A 107 12.24 -2.48 -9.36
C ARG A 107 12.87 -1.10 -9.44
N TRP A 108 12.14 -0.09 -8.97
CA TRP A 108 12.65 1.26 -8.85
C TRP A 108 13.87 1.29 -7.88
N PRO A 109 14.97 2.00 -8.23
CA PRO A 109 16.25 1.85 -7.54
C PRO A 109 16.28 2.54 -6.16
N LEU A 110 16.41 1.74 -5.09
CA LEU A 110 16.60 2.23 -3.73
C LEU A 110 18.08 2.53 -3.44
N LYS A 111 18.36 3.49 -2.55
CA LYS A 111 19.73 3.77 -2.04
C LYS A 111 20.13 2.79 -0.93
N GLN A 112 20.07 1.48 -1.21
CA GLN A 112 20.35 0.44 -0.20
C GLN A 112 21.79 0.48 0.31
N ASP A 113 22.75 0.71 -0.58
CA ASP A 113 24.19 0.78 -0.24
C ASP A 113 24.47 1.85 0.83
N ALA A 114 23.74 2.98 0.79
CA ALA A 114 23.90 4.04 1.78
C ALA A 114 23.45 3.62 3.18
N MET A 115 22.55 2.63 3.29
CA MET A 115 21.95 2.17 4.56
C MET A 115 22.59 0.87 5.08
N GLU A 116 23.47 0.23 4.31
CA GLU A 116 23.99 -1.10 4.61
C GLU A 116 24.77 -1.15 5.94
N ALA A 117 25.46 -0.07 6.30
CA ALA A 117 26.25 0.02 7.53
C ALA A 117 25.47 0.48 8.76
N ILE A 118 24.19 0.86 8.59
CA ILE A 118 23.39 1.46 9.67
C ILE A 118 22.53 0.40 10.35
N ASP A 119 22.78 0.20 11.64
CA ASP A 119 22.08 -0.80 12.47
C ASP A 119 21.22 -0.19 13.56
N ASP A 120 21.44 1.08 13.94
CA ASP A 120 20.65 1.74 14.97
C ASP A 120 19.23 2.05 14.47
N PRO A 121 18.17 1.46 15.08
CA PRO A 121 16.80 1.74 14.69
C PRO A 121 16.40 3.22 14.84
N LEU A 122 16.97 3.96 15.80
CA LEU A 122 16.64 5.37 16.00
C LEU A 122 17.24 6.24 14.90
N GLU A 123 18.49 5.96 14.51
CA GLU A 123 19.14 6.61 13.38
C GLU A 123 18.36 6.38 12.08
N LEU A 124 17.89 5.15 11.83
CA LEU A 124 17.10 4.83 10.65
C LEU A 124 15.75 5.56 10.60
N LEU A 125 15.07 5.73 11.74
CA LEU A 125 13.83 6.53 11.81
C LEU A 125 14.10 7.99 11.45
N LYS A 126 15.17 8.57 11.99
CA LYS A 126 15.58 9.94 11.69
C LYS A 126 15.94 10.11 10.21
N ILE A 127 16.70 9.18 9.65
CA ILE A 127 17.04 9.20 8.22
C ILE A 127 15.77 9.13 7.36
N THR A 128 14.80 8.28 7.71
CA THR A 128 13.52 8.24 6.99
C THR A 128 12.82 9.59 7.04
N GLU A 129 12.70 10.21 8.21
CA GLU A 129 12.06 11.53 8.36
C GLU A 129 12.79 12.61 7.53
N ASP A 130 14.11 12.72 7.68
CA ASP A 130 14.93 13.69 6.97
C ASP A 130 14.85 13.48 5.44
N ALA A 131 14.85 12.22 4.99
CA ALA A 131 14.71 11.89 3.57
C ALA A 131 13.32 12.25 3.02
N VAL A 132 12.25 12.07 3.80
CA VAL A 132 10.90 12.52 3.41
C VAL A 132 10.87 14.03 3.25
N ARG A 133 11.40 14.79 4.23
CA ARG A 133 11.48 16.25 4.16
C ARG A 133 12.36 16.74 3.00
N GLY A 134 13.42 15.99 2.69
CA GLY A 134 14.31 16.22 1.56
C GLY A 134 13.76 15.76 0.19
N ARG A 135 12.55 15.19 0.15
CA ARG A 135 11.93 14.60 -1.05
C ARG A 135 12.77 13.48 -1.70
N ASP A 136 13.62 12.81 -0.91
CA ASP A 136 14.46 11.72 -1.35
C ASP A 136 13.73 10.38 -1.21
N GLN A 137 12.91 10.08 -2.22
CA GLN A 137 12.17 8.81 -2.31
C GLN A 137 13.07 7.58 -2.14
N ALA A 138 14.33 7.64 -2.63
CA ALA A 138 15.22 6.48 -2.64
C ALA A 138 15.77 6.18 -1.26
N LEU A 139 16.16 7.23 -0.55
CA LEU A 139 16.71 7.14 0.78
C LEU A 139 15.62 6.78 1.80
N ALA A 140 14.45 7.43 1.73
CA ALA A 140 13.34 7.16 2.65
C ALA A 140 12.89 5.69 2.59
N ALA A 141 12.74 5.15 1.37
CA ALA A 141 12.38 3.76 1.16
C ALA A 141 13.51 2.79 1.57
N ALA A 142 14.77 3.12 1.29
CA ALA A 142 15.91 2.29 1.71
C ALA A 142 16.08 2.22 3.23
N ALA A 143 15.99 3.37 3.93
CA ALA A 143 16.07 3.44 5.40
C ALA A 143 14.94 2.65 6.05
N THR A 144 13.72 2.76 5.51
CA THR A 144 12.56 1.99 5.98
C THR A 144 12.74 0.49 5.76
N GLN A 145 13.30 0.09 4.62
CA GLN A 145 13.59 -1.32 4.35
C GLN A 145 14.61 -1.86 5.37
N ARG A 146 15.71 -1.12 5.57
CA ARG A 146 16.77 -1.49 6.51
C ARG A 146 16.25 -1.59 7.95
N TYR A 147 15.41 -0.66 8.37
CA TYR A 147 14.75 -0.67 9.68
C TYR A 147 13.96 -1.97 9.90
N GLY A 148 13.20 -2.41 8.89
CA GLY A 148 12.45 -3.66 8.93
C GLY A 148 13.35 -4.90 8.95
N GLU A 149 14.43 -4.91 8.17
CA GLU A 149 15.42 -6.00 8.13
C GLU A 149 16.14 -6.19 9.47
N ARG A 150 16.34 -5.09 10.23
CA ARG A 150 16.93 -5.12 11.57
C ARG A 150 15.94 -5.47 12.68
N GLY A 151 14.70 -5.84 12.32
CA GLY A 151 13.69 -6.25 13.29
C GLY A 151 13.05 -5.07 14.04
N GLY A 152 13.10 -3.86 13.48
CA GLY A 152 12.48 -2.69 14.07
C GLY A 152 10.99 -2.88 14.33
N SER A 153 10.48 -2.24 15.38
CA SER A 153 9.05 -2.26 15.68
C SER A 153 8.28 -1.45 14.63
N PRO A 154 7.18 -1.95 14.04
CA PRO A 154 6.47 -1.20 13.01
C PRO A 154 5.92 0.15 13.49
N ARG A 155 5.52 0.26 14.77
CA ARG A 155 4.78 1.43 15.25
C ARG A 155 5.58 2.74 15.14
N PRO A 156 6.84 2.85 15.60
CA PRO A 156 7.66 4.04 15.40
C PRO A 156 7.76 4.51 13.94
N MET A 157 7.91 3.58 12.99
CA MET A 157 7.96 3.93 11.57
C MET A 157 6.63 4.47 11.05
N PHE A 158 5.52 3.84 11.46
CA PHE A 158 4.18 4.36 11.19
C PHE A 158 3.97 5.75 11.78
N ASP A 159 4.44 6.02 13.00
CA ASP A 159 4.32 7.33 13.65
C ASP A 159 5.04 8.43 12.86
N VAL A 160 6.27 8.16 12.40
CA VAL A 160 7.00 9.09 11.52
C VAL A 160 6.19 9.38 10.25
N LEU A 161 5.74 8.34 9.55
CA LEU A 161 5.06 8.49 8.26
C LEU A 161 3.63 9.08 8.40
N LEU A 162 2.96 8.85 9.52
CA LEU A 162 1.66 9.43 9.83
C LEU A 162 1.71 10.96 9.86
N SER A 163 2.78 11.53 10.41
CA SER A 163 2.95 12.99 10.50
C SER A 163 2.89 13.66 9.12
N PHE A 164 3.42 13.00 8.09
CA PHE A 164 3.35 13.47 6.70
C PHE A 164 2.00 13.15 6.05
N ALA A 165 1.42 11.98 6.34
CA ALA A 165 0.14 11.58 5.78
C ALA A 165 -1.01 12.54 6.15
N THR A 166 -0.92 13.24 7.28
CA THR A 166 -1.91 14.24 7.72
C THR A 166 -1.54 15.68 7.38
N SER A 167 -0.24 15.99 7.21
CA SER A 167 0.25 17.36 6.98
C SER A 167 0.51 17.70 5.51
N GLN A 168 0.66 16.69 4.65
CA GLN A 168 0.97 16.82 3.22
C GLN A 168 -0.16 16.26 2.33
N ASP A 169 -0.18 16.66 1.06
CA ASP A 169 -1.16 16.29 0.01
C ASP A 169 -2.62 16.40 0.48
N GLY A 170 -3.12 17.64 0.45
CA GLY A 170 -4.43 18.04 0.99
C GLY A 170 -5.68 17.46 0.31
N ALA A 171 -5.54 16.63 -0.73
CA ALA A 171 -6.66 15.94 -1.36
C ALA A 171 -6.98 14.58 -0.69
N LEU A 172 -6.53 14.38 0.55
CA LEU A 172 -6.67 13.14 1.34
C LEU A 172 -5.99 11.92 0.72
N HIS A 173 -5.17 12.08 -0.33
CA HIS A 173 -4.51 10.94 -0.96
C HIS A 173 -3.49 10.29 -0.01
N ALA A 174 -2.71 11.11 0.70
CA ALA A 174 -1.71 10.66 1.64
C ALA A 174 -2.36 9.89 2.81
N GLU A 175 -3.40 10.47 3.43
CA GLU A 175 -4.14 9.80 4.51
C GLU A 175 -4.78 8.48 4.04
N LYS A 176 -5.43 8.49 2.87
CA LYS A 176 -6.01 7.28 2.27
C LYS A 176 -4.95 6.19 2.09
N TYR A 177 -3.80 6.53 1.50
CA TYR A 177 -2.76 5.55 1.24
C TYR A 177 -2.10 5.05 2.54
N TYR A 178 -1.91 5.93 3.54
CA TYR A 178 -1.48 5.53 4.88
C TYR A 178 -2.44 4.51 5.50
N ARG A 179 -3.76 4.73 5.37
CA ARG A 179 -4.79 3.78 5.85
C ARG A 179 -4.72 2.45 5.10
N THR A 180 -4.59 2.48 3.77
CA THR A 180 -4.36 1.29 2.95
C THR A 180 -3.17 0.49 3.46
N VAL A 181 -2.00 1.13 3.59
CA VAL A 181 -0.77 0.48 4.06
C VAL A 181 -0.92 -0.09 5.47
N THR A 182 -1.55 0.63 6.38
CA THR A 182 -1.78 0.17 7.76
C THR A 182 -2.57 -1.13 7.78
N GLU A 183 -3.68 -1.20 7.03
CA GLU A 183 -4.52 -2.38 6.98
C GLU A 183 -3.84 -3.56 6.28
N GLU A 184 -3.19 -3.28 5.15
CA GLU A 184 -2.53 -4.31 4.34
C GLU A 184 -1.29 -4.85 5.06
N PHE A 185 -0.54 -4.03 5.79
CA PHE A 185 0.57 -4.47 6.64
C PHE A 185 0.09 -5.47 7.71
N ALA A 186 -1.05 -5.19 8.35
CA ALA A 186 -1.60 -6.05 9.40
C ALA A 186 -2.10 -7.40 8.86
N LYS A 187 -2.58 -7.44 7.60
CA LYS A 187 -3.15 -8.64 6.97
C LYS A 187 -2.14 -9.42 6.13
N THR A 188 -1.05 -8.78 5.70
CA THR A 188 0.01 -9.40 4.89
C THR A 188 0.95 -10.24 5.75
N ARG A 189 1.42 -11.36 5.20
CA ARG A 189 2.41 -12.22 5.86
C ARG A 189 3.67 -11.47 6.30
N PRO A 190 4.30 -11.84 7.45
CA PRO A 190 5.46 -11.14 7.99
C PRO A 190 6.63 -10.96 7.01
N SER A 191 6.88 -11.94 6.13
CA SER A 191 7.97 -11.89 5.15
C SER A 191 7.77 -10.88 4.01
N MET A 192 6.56 -10.33 3.85
CA MET A 192 6.25 -9.40 2.75
C MET A 192 5.65 -8.08 3.21
N ARG A 193 5.10 -8.00 4.43
CA ARG A 193 4.38 -6.81 4.90
C ARG A 193 5.22 -5.53 4.93
N TRP A 194 6.53 -5.64 5.13
CA TRP A 194 7.44 -4.49 5.16
C TRP A 194 7.50 -3.73 3.84
N ARG A 195 7.17 -4.39 2.72
CA ARG A 195 7.13 -3.72 1.42
C ARG A 195 6.10 -2.59 1.37
N HIS A 196 4.96 -2.76 2.07
CA HIS A 196 3.94 -1.71 2.20
C HIS A 196 4.48 -0.46 2.89
N LEU A 197 5.28 -0.62 3.96
CA LEU A 197 5.91 0.51 4.65
C LEU A 197 7.01 1.16 3.80
N VAL A 198 7.77 0.36 3.04
CA VAL A 198 8.75 0.88 2.08
C VAL A 198 8.06 1.70 0.97
N GLY A 199 6.92 1.22 0.47
CA GLY A 199 6.06 1.95 -0.46
C GLY A 199 5.50 3.25 0.14
N LEU A 200 5.02 3.21 1.38
CA LEU A 200 4.56 4.39 2.11
C LEU A 200 5.65 5.45 2.25
N ALA A 201 6.85 5.07 2.69
CA ALA A 201 7.97 6.00 2.81
C ALA A 201 8.33 6.65 1.46
N ARG A 202 8.26 5.88 0.38
CA ARG A 202 8.44 6.40 -0.99
C ARG A 202 7.38 7.44 -1.35
N VAL A 203 6.11 7.15 -1.07
CA VAL A 203 4.98 8.06 -1.36
C VAL A 203 5.07 9.32 -0.51
N SER A 204 5.33 9.20 0.79
CA SER A 204 5.50 10.34 1.70
C SER A 204 6.64 11.27 1.28
N ALA A 205 7.78 10.73 0.85
CA ALA A 205 8.85 11.56 0.29
C ALA A 205 8.45 12.22 -1.04
N SER A 206 7.59 11.57 -1.83
CA SER A 206 7.13 12.12 -3.09
C SER A 206 6.17 13.30 -2.92
N GLU A 207 5.31 13.28 -1.91
CA GLU A 207 4.24 14.26 -1.67
C GLU A 207 4.68 15.46 -0.82
N TYR A 208 5.79 15.33 -0.09
CA TYR A 208 6.29 16.39 0.76
C TYR A 208 6.56 17.70 -0.01
N GLY A 209 6.19 18.81 0.61
CA GLY A 209 6.26 20.15 0.02
C GLY A 209 4.91 20.65 -0.49
N THR A 210 3.84 19.86 -0.30
CA THR A 210 2.46 20.21 -0.65
C THR A 210 1.60 20.19 0.60
N PRO A 211 1.57 21.26 1.42
CA PRO A 211 0.83 21.26 2.67
C PRO A 211 -0.67 20.98 2.48
N ALA A 212 -1.23 20.14 3.34
CA ALA A 212 -2.66 19.88 3.36
C ALA A 212 -3.40 21.11 3.92
N PRO A 213 -4.35 21.74 3.18
CA PRO A 213 -5.04 22.94 3.67
C PRO A 213 -5.74 22.73 5.01
N GLY A 214 -6.35 21.56 5.20
CA GLY A 214 -7.07 21.22 6.44
C GLY A 214 -6.15 20.98 7.65
N TYR A 215 -4.85 20.73 7.46
CA TYR A 215 -3.92 20.50 8.57
C TYR A 215 -3.73 21.76 9.41
N ARG A 216 -3.44 22.88 8.74
CA ARG A 216 -3.28 24.17 9.41
C ARG A 216 -4.56 24.60 10.13
N GLU A 217 -5.70 24.47 9.44
CA GLU A 217 -7.00 24.77 10.03
C GLU A 217 -7.27 23.92 11.27
N ALA A 218 -6.93 22.62 11.23
CA ALA A 218 -7.07 21.73 12.38
C ALA A 218 -6.15 22.14 13.55
N CYS A 219 -4.90 22.50 13.29
CA CYS A 219 -3.97 22.99 14.32
C CYS A 219 -4.47 24.29 14.97
N ASP A 220 -4.95 25.23 14.16
CA ASP A 220 -5.52 26.50 14.63
C ASP A 220 -6.76 26.25 15.52
N LEU A 221 -7.67 25.35 15.11
CA LEU A 221 -8.86 24.98 15.89
C LEU A 221 -8.52 24.27 17.21
N MET A 222 -7.43 23.51 17.24
CA MET A 222 -6.98 22.75 18.41
C MET A 222 -6.02 23.55 19.31
N ASN A 223 -5.64 24.77 18.91
CA ASN A 223 -4.65 25.61 19.59
C ASN A 223 -3.31 24.90 19.83
N VAL A 224 -2.78 24.29 18.77
CA VAL A 224 -1.46 23.63 18.73
C VAL A 224 -0.64 24.16 17.57
N ASP A 225 0.69 24.06 17.67
CA ASP A 225 1.59 24.43 16.58
C ASP A 225 1.46 23.45 15.40
N ALA A 226 1.57 23.98 14.18
CA ALA A 226 1.51 23.22 12.93
C ALA A 226 2.88 22.65 12.53
#